data_AF-A0A529QIZ5-F1
#
_entry.id   AF-A0A529QIZ5-F1
#
_cell.length_a   1.000
_cell.length_b   1.000
_cell.length_c   1.000
_cell.angle_alpha   90.00
_cell.angle_beta   90.00
_cell.angle_gamma   90.00
#
_symmetry.space_group_name_H-M   'P 1'
#
loop_
_entity.id
_entity.type
_entity.pdbx_description
1 polymer ?
#
loop_
_entity_poly.entity_id
_entity_poly.type
_entity_poly.pdbx_seq_one_letter_code
_entity_poly.pdbx_strand_id
1 'polypeptide(L)'
;SCSAQILGDLVIDVPQDTVINAQTIRKDADTRVIARDTAIRMCYVEIEEPDMHKPLGDLDRLKIALMKDWGLKNLEFDFYLLPQVQGILRKGNWTATAAIHKDADSDIARVIALWPGLKNEAYGLACDIGSTTIAMHLVSLLSGRVAASSGTSNPQIRFGEDLMSRVSYVMMNPDGREGMTVAVREAISSLVDKVCAEGNVQRNDILDSVFVGNPIMHHLFLGIDPTELGGAPFALAVSGAVRIKA
;
A
#
# COMPACT_ATOMS: atom_id res chain seq x y z
N SER A 1 22.30 -24.57 -18.21
CA SER A 1 23.19 -24.93 -17.08
C SER A 1 24.08 -26.14 -17.39
N CYS A 2 23.62 -27.12 -18.17
CA CYS A 2 24.30 -28.39 -18.45
C CYS A 2 25.68 -28.33 -19.16
N SER A 3 26.24 -27.14 -19.38
CA SER A 3 27.55 -26.98 -20.03
C SER A 3 28.45 -25.93 -19.33
N ALA A 4 28.06 -25.44 -18.15
CA ALA A 4 28.85 -24.45 -17.40
C ALA A 4 29.64 -25.12 -16.27
N GLN A 5 30.93 -24.78 -16.14
CA GLN A 5 31.76 -25.18 -15.00
C GLN A 5 31.86 -24.03 -14.00
N ILE A 6 31.64 -24.32 -12.72
CA ILE A 6 31.78 -23.35 -11.63
C ILE A 6 33.22 -23.43 -11.13
N LEU A 7 33.98 -22.33 -11.29
CA LEU A 7 35.41 -22.25 -10.95
C LEU A 7 35.70 -21.33 -9.74
N GLY A 8 34.67 -20.89 -9.04
CA GLY A 8 34.73 -20.02 -7.87
C GLY A 8 33.35 -19.81 -7.26
N ASP A 9 33.26 -18.96 -6.24
CA ASP A 9 31.98 -18.65 -5.58
C ASP A 9 31.03 -17.98 -6.56
N LEU A 10 29.83 -18.55 -6.71
CA LEU A 10 28.82 -18.10 -7.65
C LEU A 10 27.44 -18.24 -7.03
N VAL A 11 26.62 -17.21 -7.20
CA VAL A 11 25.17 -17.27 -6.93
C VAL A 11 24.46 -17.47 -8.26
N ILE A 12 23.66 -18.53 -8.38
CA ILE A 12 22.86 -18.84 -9.56
C ILE A 12 21.41 -18.47 -9.25
N ASP A 13 20.89 -17.48 -9.98
CA ASP A 13 19.46 -17.16 -9.96
C ASP A 13 18.77 -17.93 -11.08
N VAL A 14 17.72 -18.68 -10.75
CA VAL A 14 16.94 -19.46 -11.73
C VAL A 14 15.69 -18.65 -12.07
N PRO A 15 15.53 -18.15 -13.31
CA PRO A 15 14.40 -17.31 -13.67
C PRO A 15 13.07 -18.02 -13.40
N GLN A 16 12.13 -17.34 -12.73
CA GLN A 16 10.84 -17.95 -12.36
C GLN A 16 10.04 -18.44 -13.58
N ASP A 17 10.24 -17.83 -14.76
CA ASP A 17 9.62 -18.25 -16.03
C ASP A 17 10.04 -19.66 -16.49
N THR A 18 11.14 -20.19 -15.95
CA THR A 18 11.60 -21.58 -16.21
C THR A 18 10.99 -22.59 -15.23
N VAL A 19 10.28 -22.13 -14.19
CA VAL A 19 9.58 -22.99 -13.22
C VAL A 19 8.17 -23.27 -13.74
N ILE A 20 7.90 -24.54 -14.06
CA ILE A 20 6.69 -25.03 -14.75
C ILE A 20 5.39 -24.78 -13.93
N ASN A 21 5.51 -24.32 -12.68
CA ASN A 21 4.40 -23.94 -11.81
C ASN A 21 4.55 -22.48 -11.38
N ALA A 22 4.12 -21.54 -12.22
CA ALA A 22 3.86 -20.19 -11.74
C ALA A 22 2.91 -20.31 -10.54
N GLN A 23 3.28 -19.71 -9.40
CA GLN A 23 2.45 -19.71 -8.21
C GLN A 23 1.22 -18.81 -8.46
N THR A 24 0.23 -19.37 -9.15
CA THR A 24 -1.08 -18.76 -9.31
C THR A 24 -1.73 -18.69 -7.95
N ILE A 25 -2.32 -17.54 -7.59
CA ILE A 25 -3.18 -17.46 -6.42
C ILE A 25 -4.36 -18.41 -6.66
N ARG A 26 -4.38 -19.55 -5.97
CA ARG A 26 -5.40 -20.60 -6.16
C ARG A 26 -6.67 -20.39 -5.33
N LYS A 27 -6.82 -19.22 -4.70
CA LYS A 27 -8.02 -18.85 -3.95
C LYS A 27 -8.53 -17.53 -4.48
N ASP A 28 -9.57 -17.60 -5.30
CA ASP A 28 -10.40 -16.42 -5.58
C ASP A 28 -10.91 -15.85 -4.25
N ALA A 29 -11.04 -14.53 -4.20
CA ALA A 29 -11.60 -13.85 -3.03
C ALA A 29 -12.98 -14.44 -2.73
N ASP A 30 -13.13 -14.96 -1.51
CA ASP A 30 -14.35 -15.63 -1.06
C ASP A 30 -15.55 -14.67 -1.21
N THR A 31 -16.73 -15.20 -1.55
CA THR A 31 -17.95 -14.40 -1.82
C THR A 31 -18.58 -13.78 -0.56
N ARG A 32 -17.84 -13.77 0.55
CA ARG A 32 -18.29 -13.27 1.84
C ARG A 32 -18.51 -11.76 1.76
N VAL A 33 -19.73 -11.33 2.06
CA VAL A 33 -20.08 -9.92 2.16
C VAL A 33 -19.44 -9.34 3.42
N ILE A 34 -18.44 -8.48 3.23
CA ILE A 34 -17.81 -7.69 4.29
C ILE A 34 -18.42 -6.29 4.23
N ALA A 35 -18.97 -5.82 5.35
CA ALA A 35 -19.48 -4.46 5.44
C ALA A 35 -18.33 -3.47 5.21
N ARG A 36 -18.56 -2.49 4.34
CA ARG A 36 -17.55 -1.48 4.00
C ARG A 36 -17.39 -0.50 5.15
N ASP A 37 -16.24 -0.57 5.80
CA ASP A 37 -15.77 0.44 6.74
C ASP A 37 -14.33 0.83 6.37
N THR A 38 -14.21 1.59 5.27
CA THR A 38 -12.92 2.00 4.73
C THR A 38 -12.38 3.22 5.47
N ALA A 39 -11.09 3.21 5.81
CA ALA A 39 -10.41 4.36 6.41
C ALA A 39 -10.41 5.59 5.47
N ILE A 40 -10.49 5.35 4.17
CA ILE A 40 -10.59 6.38 3.13
C ILE A 40 -12.02 6.51 2.63
N ARG A 41 -12.49 7.76 2.56
CA ARG A 41 -13.78 8.13 1.99
C ARG A 41 -13.60 9.14 0.86
N MET A 42 -14.31 8.93 -0.24
CA MET A 42 -14.36 9.86 -1.37
C MET A 42 -15.51 10.83 -1.17
N CYS A 43 -15.17 12.11 -0.98
CA CYS A 43 -16.11 13.15 -0.59
C CYS A 43 -16.23 14.19 -1.70
N TYR A 44 -17.31 14.11 -2.48
CA TYR A 44 -17.67 15.15 -3.45
C TYR A 44 -18.27 16.36 -2.73
N VAL A 45 -17.94 17.56 -3.19
CA VAL A 45 -18.40 18.81 -2.60
C VAL A 45 -18.52 19.92 -3.65
N GLU A 46 -19.50 20.79 -3.45
CA GLU A 46 -19.69 22.02 -4.21
C GLU A 46 -19.37 23.20 -3.31
N ILE A 47 -18.63 24.17 -3.84
CA ILE A 47 -18.03 25.25 -3.06
C ILE A 47 -18.53 26.57 -3.62
N GLU A 48 -18.92 27.49 -2.75
CA GLU A 48 -19.27 28.86 -3.14
C GLU A 48 -18.08 29.53 -3.84
N GLU A 49 -18.32 30.30 -4.90
CA GLU A 49 -17.26 31.08 -5.57
C GLU A 49 -16.62 32.12 -4.62
N PRO A 50 -15.37 32.56 -4.88
CA PRO A 50 -14.78 33.64 -4.10
C PRO A 50 -15.60 34.93 -4.24
N ASP A 51 -15.90 35.55 -3.10
CA ASP A 51 -16.74 36.76 -3.02
C ASP A 51 -15.95 37.91 -2.36
N MET A 52 -16.05 39.10 -2.94
CA MET A 52 -15.48 40.35 -2.40
C MET A 52 -16.03 40.70 -1.02
N HIS A 53 -17.28 40.33 -0.73
CA HIS A 53 -17.94 40.61 0.56
C HIS A 53 -17.63 39.54 1.63
N LYS A 54 -17.11 38.38 1.23
CA LYS A 54 -16.65 37.29 2.10
C LYS A 54 -15.24 36.83 1.67
N PRO A 55 -14.19 37.60 2.03
CA PRO A 55 -12.82 37.30 1.59
C PRO A 55 -12.23 36.09 2.35
N LEU A 56 -12.64 34.88 1.95
CA LEU A 56 -12.13 33.60 2.46
C LEU A 56 -11.21 32.94 1.45
N GLY A 57 -10.15 32.30 1.94
CA GLY A 57 -9.24 31.51 1.10
C GLY A 57 -9.93 30.30 0.47
N ASP A 58 -9.45 29.87 -0.70
CA ASP A 58 -9.96 28.69 -1.41
C ASP A 58 -9.91 27.42 -0.53
N LEU A 59 -8.84 27.26 0.27
CA LEU A 59 -8.72 26.17 1.24
C LEU A 59 -9.76 26.25 2.36
N ASP A 60 -10.01 27.45 2.90
CA ASP A 60 -10.97 27.66 3.98
C ASP A 60 -12.39 27.35 3.51
N ARG A 61 -12.76 27.84 2.32
CA ARG A 61 -14.05 27.54 1.69
C ARG A 61 -14.22 26.04 1.45
N LEU A 62 -13.19 25.37 0.91
CA LEU A 62 -13.20 23.92 0.72
C LEU A 62 -13.36 23.17 2.05
N LYS A 63 -12.62 23.58 3.09
CA LYS A 63 -12.67 22.97 4.42
C LYS A 63 -14.05 23.12 5.04
N ILE A 64 -14.66 24.31 4.97
CA ILE A 64 -16.02 24.56 5.46
C ILE A 64 -17.03 23.66 4.75
N ALA A 65 -16.96 23.57 3.41
CA ALA A 65 -17.89 22.78 2.62
C ALA A 65 -17.76 21.27 2.93
N LEU A 66 -16.54 20.74 2.99
CA LEU A 66 -16.30 19.33 3.36
C LEU A 66 -16.77 19.01 4.79
N MET A 67 -16.50 19.91 5.74
CA MET A 67 -16.92 19.71 7.13
C MET A 67 -18.44 19.72 7.27
N LYS A 68 -19.12 20.62 6.57
CA LYS A 68 -20.58 20.74 6.58
C LYS A 68 -21.26 19.55 5.92
N ASP A 69 -20.87 19.21 4.69
CA ASP A 69 -21.61 18.24 3.87
C ASP A 69 -21.33 16.78 4.29
N TRP A 70 -20.14 16.52 4.84
CA TRP A 70 -19.70 15.19 5.27
C TRP A 70 -19.64 15.01 6.80
N GLY A 71 -20.09 16.01 7.57
CA GLY A 71 -20.19 15.93 9.03
C GLY A 71 -18.84 15.78 9.75
N LEU A 72 -17.78 16.38 9.21
CA LEU A 72 -16.43 16.28 9.76
C LEU A 72 -16.21 17.40 10.80
N LYS A 73 -15.65 17.03 11.97
CA LYS A 73 -15.38 17.99 13.05
C LYS A 73 -14.02 18.68 12.91
N ASN A 74 -12.98 17.90 12.65
CA ASN A 74 -11.61 18.38 12.50
C ASN A 74 -11.06 17.86 11.17
N LEU A 75 -10.72 18.79 10.28
CA LEU A 75 -10.20 18.47 8.95
C LEU A 75 -8.85 19.15 8.71
N GLU A 76 -7.86 18.35 8.37
CA GLU A 76 -6.52 18.79 7.95
C GLU A 76 -6.26 18.42 6.50
N PHE A 77 -5.27 19.05 5.89
CA PHE A 77 -4.83 18.76 4.53
C PHE A 77 -3.36 18.36 4.56
N ASP A 78 -3.00 17.36 3.75
CA ASP A 78 -1.58 17.13 3.51
C ASP A 78 -0.96 18.30 2.75
N PHE A 79 0.24 18.70 3.19
CA PHE A 79 0.87 19.95 2.80
C PHE A 79 1.05 20.08 1.28
N TYR A 80 1.33 18.96 0.60
CA TYR A 80 1.56 18.95 -0.84
C TYR A 80 0.31 19.33 -1.65
N LEU A 81 -0.89 19.30 -1.06
CA LEU A 81 -2.13 19.71 -1.71
C LEU A 81 -2.31 21.23 -1.74
N LEU A 82 -1.74 21.96 -0.78
CA LEU A 82 -1.92 23.41 -0.61
C LEU A 82 -1.65 24.21 -1.91
N PRO A 83 -0.55 23.97 -2.65
CA PRO A 83 -0.28 24.71 -3.89
C PRO A 83 -1.25 24.35 -5.04
N GLN A 84 -1.98 23.24 -4.94
CA GLN A 84 -2.82 22.70 -6.01
C GLN A 84 -4.29 23.12 -5.88
N VAL A 85 -4.74 23.45 -4.66
CA VAL A 85 -6.16 23.72 -4.34
C VAL A 85 -6.78 24.69 -5.34
N GLN A 86 -6.16 25.86 -5.53
CA GLN A 86 -6.72 26.92 -6.38
C GLN A 86 -6.93 26.47 -7.84
N GLY A 87 -5.96 25.74 -8.39
CA GLY A 87 -6.01 25.22 -9.75
C GLY A 87 -7.07 24.13 -9.91
N ILE A 88 -7.17 23.23 -8.91
CA ILE A 88 -8.17 22.17 -8.88
C ILE A 88 -9.59 22.75 -8.82
N LEU A 89 -9.85 23.69 -7.90
CA LEU A 89 -11.19 24.26 -7.74
C LEU A 89 -11.66 25.00 -8.98
N ARG A 90 -10.78 25.78 -9.63
CA ARG A 90 -11.11 26.48 -10.88
C ARG A 90 -11.37 25.50 -12.02
N LYS A 91 -10.53 24.48 -12.18
CA LYS A 91 -10.71 23.45 -13.22
C LYS A 91 -12.01 22.64 -13.01
N GLY A 92 -12.42 22.46 -11.76
CA GLY A 92 -13.65 21.78 -11.40
C GLY A 92 -14.90 22.66 -11.41
N ASN A 93 -14.83 23.92 -11.89
CA ASN A 93 -15.94 24.88 -11.79
C ASN A 93 -16.54 24.94 -10.37
N TRP A 94 -15.66 25.05 -9.37
CA TRP A 94 -16.00 25.10 -7.94
C TRP A 94 -16.62 23.80 -7.38
N THR A 95 -16.45 22.70 -8.09
CA THR A 95 -16.75 21.34 -7.60
C THR A 95 -15.46 20.54 -7.47
N ALA A 96 -15.38 19.68 -6.45
CA ALA A 96 -14.20 18.86 -6.20
C ALA A 96 -14.56 17.55 -5.50
N THR A 97 -13.69 16.55 -5.65
CA THR A 97 -13.73 15.33 -4.85
C THR A 97 -12.47 15.25 -4.01
N ALA A 98 -12.62 15.10 -2.69
CA ALA A 98 -11.54 14.92 -1.74
C ALA A 98 -11.47 13.47 -1.27
N ALA A 99 -10.29 12.86 -1.27
CA ALA A 99 -10.06 11.62 -0.52
C ALA A 99 -9.70 11.97 0.92
N ILE A 100 -10.52 11.51 1.85
CA ILE A 100 -10.38 11.79 3.28
C ILE A 100 -10.02 10.51 4.00
N HIS A 101 -8.81 10.48 4.57
CA HIS A 101 -8.37 9.44 5.47
C HIS A 101 -8.75 9.80 6.91
N LYS A 102 -9.44 8.88 7.58
CA LYS A 102 -9.75 8.97 9.00
C LYS A 102 -9.41 7.66 9.68
N ASP A 103 -8.47 7.73 10.61
CA ASP A 103 -8.13 6.59 11.45
C ASP A 103 -9.21 6.37 12.53
N ALA A 104 -9.46 5.12 12.90
CA ALA A 104 -10.51 4.76 13.85
C ALA A 104 -10.29 5.41 15.23
N ASP A 105 -9.03 5.57 15.61
CA ASP A 105 -8.60 6.10 16.91
C ASP A 105 -8.42 7.63 16.89
N SER A 106 -8.59 8.29 15.73
CA SER A 106 -8.33 9.71 15.54
C SER A 106 -9.61 10.50 15.29
N ASP A 107 -9.78 11.59 16.04
CA ASP A 107 -10.82 12.59 15.76
C ASP A 107 -10.46 13.52 14.59
N ILE A 108 -9.21 13.51 14.15
CA ILE A 108 -8.71 14.31 13.03
C ILE A 108 -8.86 13.52 11.74
N ALA A 109 -9.67 14.03 10.81
CA ALA A 109 -9.74 13.59 9.44
C ALA A 109 -8.73 14.36 8.58
N ARG A 110 -8.15 13.71 7.57
CA ARG A 110 -7.12 14.32 6.73
C ARG A 110 -7.44 14.14 5.26
N VAL A 111 -7.46 15.24 4.53
CA VAL A 111 -7.52 15.24 3.07
C VAL A 111 -6.14 14.83 2.56
N ILE A 112 -6.10 13.67 1.93
CA ILE A 112 -4.88 13.06 1.39
C ILE A 112 -4.81 13.16 -0.12
N ALA A 113 -5.90 13.47 -0.83
CA ALA A 113 -5.88 13.74 -2.26
C ALA A 113 -7.10 14.58 -2.68
N LEU A 114 -6.99 15.28 -3.81
CA LEU A 114 -8.02 16.19 -4.30
C LEU A 114 -8.07 16.17 -5.83
N TRP A 115 -9.28 16.11 -6.40
CA TRP A 115 -9.52 16.13 -7.84
C TRP A 115 -10.58 17.18 -8.22
N PRO A 116 -10.50 17.77 -9.43
CA PRO A 116 -11.55 18.65 -9.94
C PRO A 116 -12.80 17.83 -10.28
N GLY A 117 -13.98 18.33 -9.90
CA GLY A 117 -15.24 17.65 -10.18
C GLY A 117 -15.40 16.31 -9.47
N LEU A 118 -16.25 15.45 -10.05
CA LEU A 118 -16.55 14.12 -9.53
C LEU A 118 -15.45 13.11 -9.91
N LYS A 119 -14.82 12.48 -8.92
CA LYS A 119 -13.92 11.33 -9.09
C LYS A 119 -14.56 10.09 -8.46
N ASN A 120 -15.00 9.16 -9.31
CA ASN A 120 -15.76 7.97 -8.90
C ASN A 120 -14.91 6.69 -8.88
N GLU A 121 -13.60 6.83 -8.66
CA GLU A 121 -12.67 5.71 -8.64
C GLU A 121 -11.62 5.97 -7.56
N ALA A 122 -11.39 4.96 -6.75
CA ALA A 122 -10.32 4.90 -5.77
C ALA A 122 -10.06 3.43 -5.47
N TYR A 123 -8.80 3.07 -5.34
CA TYR A 123 -8.36 1.70 -5.14
C TYR A 123 -7.47 1.58 -3.92
N GLY A 124 -7.40 0.36 -3.39
CA GLY A 124 -6.50 -0.01 -2.33
C GLY A 124 -5.84 -1.35 -2.63
N LEU A 125 -4.74 -1.62 -1.92
CA LEU A 125 -4.03 -2.88 -2.01
C LEU A 125 -4.22 -3.70 -0.74
N ALA A 126 -4.42 -5.01 -0.90
CA ALA A 126 -4.30 -5.98 0.18
C ALA A 126 -3.19 -6.98 -0.20
N CYS A 127 -2.12 -7.02 0.59
CA CYS A 127 -0.93 -7.83 0.30
C CYS A 127 -0.63 -8.78 1.46
N ASP A 128 -0.55 -10.07 1.18
CA ASP A 128 -0.10 -11.11 2.11
C ASP A 128 1.33 -11.53 1.77
N ILE A 129 2.25 -11.17 2.66
CA ILE A 129 3.68 -11.47 2.55
C ILE A 129 3.92 -12.81 3.26
N GLY A 130 3.67 -13.90 2.54
CA GLY A 130 4.01 -15.23 2.98
C GLY A 130 5.51 -15.53 2.84
N SER A 131 5.98 -16.53 3.59
CA SER A 131 7.38 -16.96 3.52
C SER A 131 7.74 -17.49 2.12
N THR A 132 6.82 -18.20 1.47
CA THR A 132 7.06 -18.81 0.14
C THR A 132 6.39 -18.04 -0.99
N THR A 133 5.23 -17.43 -0.74
CA THR A 133 4.41 -16.77 -1.74
C THR A 133 4.01 -15.39 -1.23
N ILE A 134 4.10 -14.38 -2.08
CA ILE A 134 3.52 -13.05 -1.85
C ILE A 134 2.28 -12.93 -2.72
N ALA A 135 1.14 -12.64 -2.13
CA ALA A 135 -0.14 -12.49 -2.83
C ALA A 135 -0.63 -11.05 -2.71
N MET A 136 -1.16 -10.48 -3.79
CA MET A 136 -1.66 -9.11 -3.82
C MET A 136 -3.01 -9.03 -4.51
N HIS A 137 -3.93 -8.29 -3.90
CA HIS A 137 -5.24 -7.98 -4.43
C HIS A 137 -5.41 -6.46 -4.58
N LEU A 138 -5.82 -6.03 -5.76
CA LEU A 138 -6.26 -4.66 -6.02
C LEU A 138 -7.76 -4.57 -5.78
N VAL A 139 -8.19 -3.67 -4.90
CA VAL A 139 -9.58 -3.60 -4.43
C VAL A 139 -10.16 -2.21 -4.69
N SER A 140 -11.37 -2.14 -5.22
CA SER A 140 -12.10 -0.88 -5.35
C SER A 140 -12.54 -0.39 -3.97
N LEU A 141 -12.08 0.78 -3.56
CA LEU A 141 -12.49 1.42 -2.31
C LEU A 141 -13.92 1.95 -2.35
N LEU A 142 -14.61 1.98 -3.50
CA LEU A 142 -16.02 2.39 -3.61
C LEU A 142 -17.01 1.23 -3.59
N SER A 143 -16.61 0.06 -4.09
CA SER A 143 -17.48 -1.13 -4.12
C SER A 143 -17.04 -2.27 -3.19
N GLY A 144 -15.78 -2.30 -2.77
CA GLY A 144 -15.17 -3.45 -2.07
C GLY A 144 -14.82 -4.62 -3.00
N ARG A 145 -15.09 -4.51 -4.30
CA ARG A 145 -14.80 -5.56 -5.29
C ARG A 145 -13.31 -5.64 -5.58
N VAL A 146 -12.79 -6.85 -5.68
CA VAL A 146 -11.44 -7.13 -6.17
C VAL A 146 -11.40 -6.87 -7.69
N ALA A 147 -10.56 -5.93 -8.11
CA ALA A 147 -10.36 -5.57 -9.51
C ALA A 147 -9.32 -6.47 -10.20
N ALA A 148 -8.25 -6.85 -9.49
CA ALA A 148 -7.20 -7.74 -9.98
C ALA A 148 -6.54 -8.50 -8.82
N SER A 149 -5.92 -9.64 -9.11
CA SER A 149 -5.22 -10.47 -8.12
C SER A 149 -4.01 -11.12 -8.77
N SER A 150 -2.83 -10.94 -8.18
CA SER A 150 -1.60 -11.59 -8.65
C SER A 150 -0.71 -12.01 -7.50
N GLY A 151 0.00 -13.13 -7.68
CA GLY A 151 0.99 -13.63 -6.73
C GLY A 151 2.35 -13.82 -7.39
N THR A 152 3.38 -13.90 -6.56
CA THR A 152 4.75 -14.25 -6.95
C THR A 152 5.42 -15.07 -5.85
N SER A 153 6.41 -15.88 -6.21
CA SER A 153 7.24 -16.54 -5.21
C SER A 153 8.05 -15.49 -4.45
N ASN A 154 8.15 -15.64 -3.13
CA ASN A 154 8.91 -14.71 -2.30
C ASN A 154 10.41 -14.84 -2.66
N PRO A 155 11.04 -13.78 -3.21
CA PRO A 155 12.43 -13.85 -3.67
C PRO A 155 13.41 -14.03 -2.52
N GLN A 156 12.98 -13.88 -1.27
CA GLN A 156 13.81 -14.12 -0.10
C GLN A 156 14.21 -15.60 0.06
N ILE A 157 13.58 -16.52 -0.70
CA ILE A 157 13.96 -17.95 -0.72
C ILE A 157 15.45 -18.17 -1.00
N ARG A 158 16.09 -17.29 -1.79
CA ARG A 158 17.53 -17.37 -2.10
C ARG A 158 18.44 -17.14 -0.90
N PHE A 159 17.93 -16.52 0.16
CA PHE A 159 18.67 -16.28 1.40
C PHE A 159 18.31 -17.28 2.51
N GLY A 160 17.34 -18.16 2.27
CA GLY A 160 16.84 -19.12 3.25
C GLY A 160 15.48 -19.66 2.82
N GLU A 161 15.37 -20.98 2.75
CA GLU A 161 14.16 -21.68 2.33
C GLU A 161 13.02 -21.50 3.35
N ASP A 162 13.37 -21.48 4.64
CA ASP A 162 12.44 -21.31 5.75
C ASP A 162 12.69 -20.01 6.54
N LEU A 163 11.86 -19.77 7.54
CA LEU A 163 11.95 -18.59 8.39
C LEU A 163 13.26 -18.52 9.20
N MET A 164 13.70 -19.64 9.77
CA MET A 164 14.85 -19.66 10.69
C MET A 164 16.19 -19.58 9.95
N SER A 165 16.26 -20.17 8.76
CA SER A 165 17.40 -20.05 7.85
C SER A 165 17.57 -18.62 7.37
N ARG A 166 16.49 -17.87 7.14
CA ARG A 166 16.57 -16.42 6.84
C ARG A 166 17.12 -15.62 8.01
N VAL A 167 16.64 -15.88 9.23
CA VAL A 167 17.18 -15.23 10.43
C VAL A 167 18.67 -15.55 10.59
N SER A 168 19.04 -16.82 10.42
CA SER A 168 20.44 -17.25 10.47
C SER A 168 21.29 -16.56 9.39
N TYR A 169 20.74 -16.38 8.18
CA TYR A 169 21.42 -15.65 7.11
C TYR A 169 21.68 -14.19 7.49
N VAL A 170 20.71 -13.50 8.10
CA VAL A 170 20.90 -12.14 8.62
C VAL A 170 22.01 -12.11 9.68
N MET A 171 22.05 -13.08 10.59
CA MET A 171 23.08 -13.17 11.63
C MET A 171 24.49 -13.39 11.06
N MET A 172 24.60 -14.16 9.98
CA MET A 172 25.88 -14.54 9.38
C MET A 172 26.39 -13.53 8.34
N ASN A 173 25.51 -12.69 7.81
CA ASN A 173 25.82 -11.77 6.71
C ASN A 173 25.43 -10.34 7.11
N PRO A 174 26.39 -9.42 7.33
CA PRO A 174 26.11 -8.05 7.74
C PRO A 174 25.07 -7.32 6.86
N ASP A 175 25.11 -7.56 5.55
CA ASP A 175 24.20 -6.93 4.57
C ASP A 175 22.93 -7.76 4.31
N GLY A 176 22.76 -8.89 4.99
CA GLY A 176 21.68 -9.85 4.73
C GLY A 176 20.29 -9.27 4.96
N ARG A 177 20.11 -8.47 6.02
CA ARG A 177 18.85 -7.78 6.32
C ARG A 177 18.47 -6.81 5.19
N GLU A 178 19.42 -5.99 4.75
CA GLU A 178 19.18 -4.99 3.70
C GLU A 178 18.85 -5.67 2.37
N GLY A 179 19.62 -6.70 1.98
CA GLY A 179 19.37 -7.48 0.78
C GLY A 179 17.99 -8.15 0.78
N MET A 180 17.54 -8.69 1.92
CA MET A 180 16.20 -9.27 2.05
C MET A 180 15.09 -8.23 2.02
N THR A 181 15.33 -7.04 2.60
CA THR A 181 14.39 -5.91 2.62
C THR A 181 14.18 -5.38 1.21
N VAL A 182 15.27 -5.17 0.46
CA VAL A 182 15.21 -4.74 -0.94
C VAL A 182 14.46 -5.78 -1.78
N ALA A 183 14.83 -7.05 -1.68
CA ALA A 183 14.22 -8.12 -2.47
C ALA A 183 12.69 -8.21 -2.29
N VAL A 184 12.19 -8.15 -1.05
CA VAL A 184 10.73 -8.20 -0.82
C VAL A 184 10.02 -6.94 -1.32
N ARG A 185 10.63 -5.75 -1.17
CA ARG A 185 10.04 -4.49 -1.64
C ARG A 185 9.99 -4.40 -3.15
N GLU A 186 11.02 -4.88 -3.85
CA GLU A 186 11.05 -4.96 -5.32
C GLU A 186 9.98 -5.92 -5.85
N ALA A 187 9.82 -7.09 -5.23
CA ALA A 187 8.77 -8.04 -5.59
C ALA A 187 7.36 -7.45 -5.37
N ILE A 188 7.14 -6.77 -4.25
CA ILE A 188 5.89 -6.06 -3.97
C ILE A 188 5.65 -4.96 -5.00
N SER A 189 6.64 -4.12 -5.31
CA SER A 189 6.49 -3.06 -6.31
C SER A 189 6.13 -3.63 -7.69
N SER A 190 6.78 -4.71 -8.09
CA SER A 190 6.49 -5.40 -9.35
C SER A 190 5.07 -6.00 -9.36
N LEU A 191 4.61 -6.53 -8.22
CA LEU A 191 3.22 -6.99 -8.07
C LEU A 191 2.23 -5.84 -8.19
N VAL A 192 2.53 -4.66 -7.62
CA VAL A 192 1.67 -3.47 -7.77
C VAL A 192 1.50 -3.13 -9.25
N ASP A 193 2.60 -3.08 -10.01
CA ASP A 193 2.54 -2.76 -11.44
C ASP A 193 1.71 -3.79 -12.21
N LYS A 194 1.84 -5.07 -11.87
CA LYS A 194 1.08 -6.16 -12.49
C LYS A 194 -0.42 -6.06 -12.20
N VAL A 195 -0.83 -5.89 -10.94
CA VAL A 195 -2.26 -5.76 -10.59
C VAL A 195 -2.87 -4.47 -11.13
N CYS A 196 -2.09 -3.37 -11.22
CA CYS A 196 -2.50 -2.14 -11.88
C CYS A 196 -2.75 -2.37 -13.37
N ALA A 197 -1.85 -3.06 -14.07
CA ALA A 197 -2.01 -3.37 -15.48
C ALA A 197 -3.22 -4.29 -15.74
N GLU A 198 -3.38 -5.35 -14.96
CA GLU A 198 -4.52 -6.28 -15.05
C GLU A 198 -5.86 -5.60 -14.72
N GLY A 199 -5.86 -4.71 -13.72
CA GLY A 199 -7.04 -3.95 -13.31
C GLY A 199 -7.33 -2.72 -14.17
N ASN A 200 -6.46 -2.35 -15.11
CA ASN A 200 -6.48 -1.09 -15.85
C ASN A 200 -6.59 0.15 -14.92
N VAL A 201 -5.78 0.16 -13.87
CA VAL A 201 -5.75 1.20 -12.82
C VAL A 201 -4.39 1.90 -12.82
N GLN A 202 -4.38 3.22 -12.63
CA GLN A 202 -3.14 3.97 -12.45
C GLN A 202 -2.67 3.87 -11.00
N ARG A 203 -1.36 3.79 -10.78
CA ARG A 203 -0.77 3.72 -9.42
C ARG A 203 -1.20 4.88 -8.52
N ASN A 204 -1.43 6.06 -9.11
CA ASN A 204 -1.90 7.26 -8.39
C ASN A 204 -3.38 7.18 -7.95
N ASP A 205 -4.17 6.22 -8.44
CA ASP A 205 -5.53 5.97 -7.97
C ASP A 205 -5.56 4.99 -6.77
N ILE A 206 -4.41 4.43 -6.37
CA ILE A 206 -4.25 3.65 -5.14
C ILE A 206 -4.07 4.60 -3.98
N LEU A 207 -5.04 4.63 -3.07
CA LEU A 207 -5.07 5.56 -1.94
C LEU A 207 -4.76 4.88 -0.60
N ASP A 208 -4.94 3.56 -0.51
CA ASP A 208 -4.70 2.78 0.69
C ASP A 208 -3.92 1.49 0.40
N SER A 209 -3.18 0.98 1.37
CA SER A 209 -2.51 -0.31 1.25
C SER A 209 -2.35 -0.98 2.60
N VAL A 210 -2.77 -2.24 2.68
CA VAL A 210 -2.62 -3.08 3.86
C VAL A 210 -1.67 -4.24 3.53
N PHE A 211 -0.63 -4.38 4.33
CA PHE A 211 0.33 -5.48 4.25
C PHE A 211 0.20 -6.34 5.48
N VAL A 212 0.03 -7.65 5.29
CA VAL A 212 0.03 -8.65 6.36
C VAL A 212 1.16 -9.64 6.14
N GLY A 213 1.64 -10.22 7.23
CA GLY A 213 2.69 -11.23 7.19
C GLY A 213 2.96 -11.75 8.60
N ASN A 214 3.60 -12.90 8.69
CA ASN A 214 4.13 -13.34 9.99
C ASN A 214 5.21 -12.36 10.49
N PRO A 215 5.56 -12.38 11.79
CA PRO A 215 6.47 -11.38 12.37
C PRO A 215 7.82 -11.24 11.65
N ILE A 216 8.42 -12.33 11.17
CA ILE A 216 9.70 -12.27 10.45
C ILE A 216 9.53 -11.57 9.10
N MET A 217 8.48 -11.90 8.34
CA MET A 217 8.20 -11.26 7.05
C MET A 217 7.85 -9.78 7.21
N HIS A 218 7.06 -9.45 8.24
CA HIS A 218 6.73 -8.09 8.61
C HIS A 218 7.99 -7.27 8.93
N HIS A 219 8.86 -7.80 9.79
CA HIS A 219 10.11 -7.13 10.16
C HIS A 219 11.01 -6.91 8.95
N LEU A 220 11.24 -7.94 8.14
CA LEU A 220 12.06 -7.82 6.93
C LEU A 220 11.46 -6.82 5.92
N PHE A 221 10.15 -6.79 5.73
CA PHE A 221 9.50 -5.80 4.86
C PHE A 221 9.70 -4.36 5.35
N LEU A 222 9.60 -4.14 6.67
CA LEU A 222 9.85 -2.84 7.29
C LEU A 222 11.34 -2.49 7.41
N GLY A 223 12.24 -3.45 7.14
CA GLY A 223 13.68 -3.29 7.34
C GLY A 223 14.11 -3.40 8.80
N ILE A 224 13.27 -3.96 9.66
CA ILE A 224 13.58 -4.27 11.06
C ILE A 224 14.40 -5.58 11.09
N ASP A 225 15.44 -5.61 11.92
CA ASP A 225 16.26 -6.81 12.11
C ASP A 225 15.44 -7.92 12.82
N PRO A 226 15.30 -9.11 12.21
CA PRO A 226 14.55 -10.21 12.81
C PRO A 226 15.40 -11.09 13.74
N THR A 227 16.68 -10.79 14.00
CA THR A 227 17.61 -11.65 14.76
C THR A 227 17.06 -12.08 16.12
N GLU A 228 16.43 -11.17 16.87
CA GLU A 228 15.86 -11.46 18.19
C GLU A 228 14.64 -12.41 18.15
N LEU A 229 14.08 -12.68 16.96
CA LEU A 229 13.04 -13.70 16.77
C LEU A 229 13.62 -15.11 16.57
N GLY A 230 14.94 -15.23 16.37
CA GLY A 230 15.63 -16.51 16.17
C GLY A 230 16.02 -17.24 17.45
N GLY A 231 16.00 -16.54 18.61
CA GLY A 231 16.39 -17.10 19.90
C GLY A 231 15.43 -16.70 21.01
N ALA A 232 15.32 -17.53 22.05
CA ALA A 232 14.51 -17.19 23.21
C ALA A 232 15.02 -15.87 23.85
N PRO A 233 14.13 -14.93 24.21
CA PRO A 233 12.68 -15.09 24.39
C PRO A 233 11.82 -14.73 23.17
N PHE A 234 12.37 -14.72 21.95
CA PHE A 234 11.68 -14.39 20.69
C PHE A 234 11.14 -12.95 20.69
N ALA A 235 11.99 -12.00 21.06
CA ALA A 235 11.58 -10.63 21.34
C ALA A 235 11.24 -9.86 20.05
N LEU A 236 9.99 -9.37 19.96
CA LEU A 236 9.53 -8.53 18.85
C LEU A 236 9.91 -7.07 19.10
N ALA A 237 10.49 -6.41 18.08
CA ALA A 237 10.61 -4.95 18.08
C ALA A 237 9.25 -4.25 18.14
N VAL A 238 8.25 -4.77 17.42
CA VAL A 238 6.87 -4.26 17.40
C VAL A 238 5.89 -5.44 17.36
N SER A 239 4.86 -5.39 18.19
CA SER A 239 3.80 -6.40 18.28
C SER A 239 2.44 -5.93 17.71
N GLY A 240 2.24 -4.63 17.55
CA GLY A 240 1.02 -4.03 17.02
C GLY A 240 1.12 -3.65 15.54
N ALA A 241 0.00 -3.24 14.95
CA ALA A 241 -0.03 -2.73 13.59
C ALA A 241 0.77 -1.41 13.47
N VAL A 242 1.57 -1.30 12.40
CA VAL A 242 2.31 -0.08 12.08
C VAL A 242 1.56 0.69 10.99
N ARG A 243 1.33 1.99 11.21
CA ARG A 243 0.67 2.88 10.25
C ARG A 243 1.72 3.86 9.72
N ILE A 244 1.93 3.88 8.40
CA ILE A 244 2.97 4.69 7.73
C ILE A 244 2.35 5.40 6.53
N LYS A 245 2.76 6.64 6.27
CA LYS A 245 2.44 7.33 5.02
C LYS A 245 3.39 6.87 3.90
N ALA A 246 2.82 6.55 2.74
CA ALA A 246 3.59 6.16 1.55
C ALA A 246 4.48 7.28 1.02
#